data_AF-A0A0H5PWS7-F1
#
_entry.id   AF-A0A0H5PWS7-F1
#
_cell.length_a   1.000
_cell.length_b   1.000
_cell.length_c   1.000
_cell.angle_alpha   90.00
_cell.angle_beta   90.00
_cell.angle_gamma   90.00
#
_symmetry.space_group_name_H-M   'P 1'
#
loop_
_entity.id
_entity.type
_entity.pdbx_description
1 polymer ?
#
loop_
_entity_poly.entity_id
_entity_poly.type
_entity_poly.pdbx_seq_one_letter_code
_entity_poly.pdbx_strand_id
1 'polypeptide(L)'
;MYIYDDRKICYCHFNNIEQVDELLLGFVKKQFAGYLKKVSSRYQDKHCAAIIFVLCNLWEELAHIPAEYGGYDFWEEGELSPFIAPTRTTQGGCTFSCAGVAFSSAVLWKALEKSALSNLYVIHRGRFQNNKRSPSRIIPRWTSIKVLKDEYERYSNKSYNYKSSSSSSLTKILSTELIEIKQRRVPEDRRRKGTLISLPIAEFLDNDVVTSSAAFLEQLRTYTRSISISLAKLSDVTSNRSSEAELEFSNSEMGKKVAPCFHSFVMGNEISKRNIELRKFERQPFPLKRVFHLQENGSFSWGRLYGFPSDSLTRWQKLLLQIDGKPTVQIDIKSCIPQIACMKFSLDEDNTQDFYSFPSLMKYGIDRDYIKSIFMSLCNSKSIKKWIANQKFYNRENKFLSPCNYSDIINEIITNKPFFKNIIANPEMYKMLIKEESDFMISCMKSIMDYNIKFLYNYDCFIIQDDEDQINSVLEIMRNQSFYKWGKYINVDIDRYFLTHEDYINDDEALVMNF
;
A
#
# COMPACT_ATOMS: atom_id res chain seq x y z
N MET A 1 31.65 2.36 -19.47
CA MET A 1 30.24 2.77 -19.62
C MET A 1 29.54 1.80 -20.57
N TYR A 2 28.32 1.36 -20.28
CA TYR A 2 27.54 0.49 -21.19
C TYR A 2 26.54 1.34 -21.97
N ILE A 3 26.68 1.39 -23.29
CA ILE A 3 25.76 2.10 -24.18
C ILE A 3 24.86 1.06 -24.86
N TYR A 4 23.55 1.21 -24.69
CA TYR A 4 22.54 0.38 -25.33
C TYR A 4 22.10 1.03 -26.63
N ASP A 5 22.37 0.34 -27.73
CA ASP A 5 21.71 0.53 -29.02
C ASP A 5 21.00 -0.79 -29.34
N ASP A 6 19.79 -0.73 -29.92
CA ASP A 6 18.73 -1.75 -29.97
C ASP A 6 19.15 -3.15 -30.48
N ARG A 7 20.41 -3.35 -30.88
CA ARG A 7 20.94 -4.64 -31.36
C ARG A 7 22.36 -5.00 -30.93
N LYS A 8 23.09 -4.19 -30.15
CA LYS A 8 24.44 -4.54 -29.65
C LYS A 8 24.76 -3.87 -28.32
N ILE A 9 25.43 -4.61 -27.44
CA ILE A 9 26.09 -4.05 -26.26
C ILE A 9 27.54 -3.77 -26.65
N CYS A 10 27.92 -2.50 -26.68
CA CYS A 10 29.31 -2.10 -26.85
C CYS A 10 29.92 -1.75 -25.49
N TYR A 11 31.05 -2.37 -25.18
CA TYR A 11 31.83 -2.07 -23.99
C TYR A 11 32.90 -1.04 -24.34
N CYS A 12 32.84 0.13 -23.70
CA CYS A 12 33.89 1.14 -23.81
C CYS A 12 34.53 1.36 -22.44
N HIS A 13 35.83 1.12 -22.38
CA HIS A 13 36.68 1.48 -21.25
C HIS A 13 37.20 2.90 -21.47
N PHE A 14 37.00 3.77 -20.48
CA PHE A 14 37.52 5.14 -20.50
C PHE A 14 38.54 5.29 -19.39
N ASN A 15 39.60 6.07 -19.64
CA ASN A 15 40.69 6.24 -18.69
C ASN A 15 40.49 7.46 -17.79
N ASN A 16 39.57 8.36 -18.14
CA ASN A 16 39.14 9.49 -17.31
C ASN A 16 37.71 9.96 -17.67
N ILE A 17 37.18 10.90 -16.89
CA ILE A 17 35.80 11.40 -17.01
C ILE A 17 35.60 12.37 -18.19
N GLU A 18 36.64 13.09 -18.59
CA GLU A 18 36.63 14.04 -19.71
C GLU A 18 36.33 13.33 -21.05
N GLN A 19 36.84 12.10 -21.21
CA GLN A 19 36.54 11.25 -22.37
C GLN A 19 35.07 10.82 -22.44
N VAL A 20 34.39 10.72 -21.29
CA VAL A 20 32.95 10.41 -21.22
C VAL A 20 32.13 11.63 -21.62
N ASP A 21 32.53 12.80 -21.13
CA ASP A 21 31.87 14.07 -21.45
C ASP A 21 31.99 14.42 -22.93
N GLU A 22 33.17 14.29 -23.56
CA GLU A 22 33.32 14.52 -25.00
C GLU A 22 32.46 13.57 -25.86
N LEU A 23 32.35 12.31 -25.46
CA LEU A 23 31.58 11.31 -26.19
C LEU A 23 30.06 11.56 -26.05
N LEU A 24 29.60 11.92 -24.85
CA LEU A 24 28.22 12.34 -24.60
C LEU A 24 27.89 13.63 -25.36
N LEU A 25 28.77 14.62 -25.34
CA LEU A 25 28.61 15.87 -26.09
C LEU A 25 28.54 15.59 -27.60
N GLY A 26 29.40 14.70 -28.11
CA GLY A 26 29.43 14.28 -29.50
C GLY A 26 28.17 13.52 -29.92
N PHE A 27 27.67 12.61 -29.07
CA PHE A 27 26.44 11.86 -29.31
C PHE A 27 25.20 12.76 -29.30
N VAL A 28 25.12 13.65 -28.31
CA VAL A 28 24.06 14.68 -28.22
C VAL A 28 24.10 15.57 -29.45
N LYS A 29 25.26 16.14 -29.82
CA LYS A 29 25.40 16.98 -31.03
C LYS A 29 24.96 16.26 -32.31
N LYS A 30 25.28 14.97 -32.46
CA LYS A 30 24.94 14.17 -33.66
C LYS A 30 23.43 13.86 -33.73
N GLN A 31 22.80 13.53 -32.60
CA GLN A 31 21.35 13.33 -32.51
C GLN A 31 20.59 14.64 -32.69
N PHE A 32 21.09 15.73 -32.09
CA PHE A 32 20.50 17.08 -32.21
C PHE A 32 20.58 17.62 -33.63
N ALA A 33 21.70 17.44 -34.33
CA ALA A 33 21.84 17.86 -35.72
C ALA A 33 20.87 17.12 -36.65
N GLY A 34 20.66 15.82 -36.40
CA GLY A 34 19.67 15.01 -37.13
C GLY A 34 18.23 15.47 -36.86
N TYR A 35 17.92 15.83 -35.61
CA TYR A 35 16.59 16.30 -35.20
C TYR A 35 16.29 17.71 -35.72
N LEU A 36 17.23 18.65 -35.62
CA LEU A 36 17.08 20.02 -36.12
C LEU A 36 16.89 20.06 -37.64
N LYS A 37 17.61 19.21 -38.39
CA LYS A 37 17.45 19.10 -39.85
C LYS A 37 16.06 18.58 -40.25
N LYS A 38 15.45 17.74 -39.40
CA LYS A 38 14.10 17.17 -39.56
C LYS A 38 12.99 18.17 -39.20
N VAL A 39 13.27 19.07 -38.27
CA VAL A 39 12.33 20.10 -37.80
C VAL A 39 12.37 21.33 -38.71
N SER A 40 13.56 21.77 -39.16
CA SER A 40 13.69 22.91 -40.08
C SER A 40 13.10 22.63 -41.46
N SER A 41 13.13 21.36 -41.92
CA SER A 41 12.49 20.97 -43.18
C SER A 41 10.96 20.94 -43.11
N ARG A 42 10.36 21.01 -41.91
CA ARG A 42 8.90 20.96 -41.70
C ARG A 42 8.25 22.31 -41.40
N TYR A 43 9.03 23.31 -40.99
CA TYR A 43 8.50 24.61 -40.57
C TYR A 43 9.39 25.71 -41.13
N GLN A 44 9.05 26.20 -42.33
CA GLN A 44 9.88 27.19 -43.05
C GLN A 44 9.80 28.62 -42.51
N ASP A 45 8.93 28.92 -41.55
CA ASP A 45 8.89 30.23 -40.92
C ASP A 45 8.55 30.12 -39.43
N LYS A 46 9.40 30.77 -38.62
CA LYS A 46 9.22 31.24 -37.21
C LYS A 46 10.36 30.79 -36.28
N HIS A 47 11.35 31.65 -36.18
CA HIS A 47 12.51 31.53 -35.27
C HIS A 47 12.19 31.63 -33.76
N CYS A 48 10.94 31.88 -33.34
CA CYS A 48 10.62 32.06 -31.91
C CYS A 48 9.97 30.85 -31.23
N ALA A 49 9.44 29.87 -31.98
CA ALA A 49 8.75 28.72 -31.39
C ALA A 49 9.70 27.61 -30.90
N ALA A 50 10.89 27.52 -31.48
CA ALA A 50 11.85 26.46 -31.18
C ALA A 50 12.59 26.65 -29.85
N ILE A 51 12.85 27.91 -29.45
CA ILE A 51 13.66 28.21 -28.25
C ILE A 51 12.91 27.81 -26.96
N ILE A 52 11.58 28.04 -26.92
CA ILE A 52 10.76 27.73 -25.74
C ILE A 52 10.55 26.21 -25.59
N PHE A 53 10.42 25.49 -26.71
CA PHE A 53 10.23 24.03 -26.68
C PHE A 53 11.48 23.28 -26.21
N VAL A 54 12.68 23.85 -26.44
CA VAL A 54 13.96 23.26 -26.02
C VAL A 54 14.22 23.49 -24.54
N LEU A 55 13.93 24.67 -24.00
CA LEU A 55 14.17 24.98 -22.59
C LEU A 55 13.30 24.15 -21.62
N CYS A 56 12.06 23.82 -22.00
CA CYS A 56 11.20 22.97 -21.17
C CYS A 56 11.67 21.49 -21.14
N ASN A 57 12.20 20.96 -22.23
CA ASN A 57 12.71 19.58 -22.27
C ASN A 57 14.09 19.46 -21.62
N LEU A 58 14.94 20.49 -21.74
CA LEU A 58 16.26 20.50 -21.08
C LEU A 58 16.12 20.53 -19.55
N TRP A 59 15.11 21.21 -19.03
CA TRP A 59 14.82 21.25 -17.59
C TRP A 59 14.32 19.89 -17.06
N GLU A 60 13.52 19.18 -17.84
CA GLU A 60 13.08 17.81 -17.49
C GLU A 60 14.25 16.82 -17.46
N GLU A 61 15.22 16.93 -18.38
CA GLU A 61 16.41 16.05 -18.36
C GLU A 61 17.44 16.43 -17.29
N LEU A 62 17.68 17.73 -17.05
CA LEU A 62 18.60 18.18 -16.00
C LEU A 62 18.10 17.89 -14.58
N ALA A 63 16.78 17.74 -14.40
CA ALA A 63 16.19 17.34 -13.12
C ALA A 63 16.54 15.90 -12.71
N HIS A 64 17.14 15.08 -13.58
CA HIS A 64 17.51 13.69 -13.28
C HIS A 64 18.97 13.48 -12.85
N ILE A 65 19.78 14.53 -12.75
CA ILE A 65 21.16 14.44 -12.26
C ILE A 65 21.16 14.41 -10.72
N PRO A 66 21.77 13.40 -10.06
CA PRO A 66 21.94 13.36 -8.61
C PRO A 66 22.78 14.54 -8.11
N ALA A 67 22.42 15.12 -6.96
CA ALA A 67 23.07 16.29 -6.36
C ALA A 67 24.53 16.09 -5.90
N GLU A 68 25.17 14.97 -6.26
CA GLU A 68 26.53 14.61 -5.80
C GLU A 68 27.63 15.06 -6.78
N TYR A 69 27.29 15.72 -7.88
CA TYR A 69 28.26 16.30 -8.82
C TYR A 69 28.03 17.80 -9.01
N GLY A 70 28.89 18.61 -8.38
CA GLY A 70 29.11 20.02 -8.74
C GLY A 70 28.44 21.04 -7.83
N GLY A 71 29.03 21.29 -6.67
CA GLY A 71 28.90 22.59 -6.00
C GLY A 71 29.83 23.60 -6.66
N TYR A 72 29.27 24.71 -7.14
CA TYR A 72 30.00 25.95 -7.36
C TYR A 72 29.18 27.09 -6.76
N ASP A 73 29.71 27.67 -5.69
CA ASP A 73 29.22 28.89 -5.06
C ASP A 73 29.46 30.08 -5.99
N PHE A 74 28.39 30.78 -6.34
CA PHE A 74 28.45 32.22 -6.65
C PHE A 74 27.42 32.90 -5.75
N TRP A 75 27.92 33.51 -4.67
CA TRP A 75 27.19 34.48 -3.87
C TRP A 75 27.72 35.86 -4.24
N GLU A 76 26.87 36.70 -4.84
CA GLU A 76 26.99 38.15 -4.73
C GLU A 76 25.70 38.71 -4.14
N GLU A 77 25.90 39.70 -3.29
CA GLU A 77 25.02 40.17 -2.23
C GLU A 77 23.77 40.92 -2.73
N GLY A 78 22.69 40.80 -1.96
CA GLY A 78 21.61 41.79 -1.95
C GLY A 78 20.23 41.25 -2.35
N GLU A 79 19.41 41.03 -1.32
CA GLU A 79 17.94 41.03 -1.26
C GLU A 79 17.32 39.73 -0.68
N LEU A 80 16.56 39.93 0.39
CA LEU A 80 15.80 38.94 1.14
C LEU A 80 14.89 38.12 0.22
N SER A 81 15.08 36.80 0.19
CA SER A 81 14.18 35.85 -0.46
C SER A 81 13.50 34.95 0.58
N PRO A 82 12.18 34.68 0.48
CA PRO A 82 11.53 33.66 1.29
C PRO A 82 11.97 32.27 0.78
N PHE A 83 12.62 31.53 1.66
CA PHE A 83 13.06 30.16 1.46
C PHE A 83 11.87 29.22 1.19
N ILE A 84 11.80 28.58 0.01
CA ILE A 84 10.90 27.45 -0.25
C ILE A 84 11.63 26.40 -1.08
N ALA A 85 11.89 25.25 -0.46
CA ALA A 85 12.48 24.07 -1.11
C ALA A 85 11.50 23.43 -2.12
N PRO A 86 11.97 22.85 -3.24
CA PRO A 86 11.11 22.21 -4.23
C PRO A 86 10.52 20.90 -3.67
N THR A 87 9.21 20.87 -3.46
CA THR A 87 8.47 19.62 -3.24
C THR A 87 8.30 18.91 -4.57
N ARG A 88 9.04 17.81 -4.78
CA ARG A 88 8.77 16.82 -5.83
C ARG A 88 7.51 16.04 -5.49
N THR A 89 6.45 16.20 -6.28
CA THR A 89 5.33 15.25 -6.31
C THR A 89 5.74 14.04 -7.15
N THR A 90 5.63 12.85 -6.56
CA THR A 90 6.06 11.57 -7.15
C THR A 90 4.85 10.80 -7.67
N GLN A 91 4.33 11.18 -8.84
CA GLN A 91 3.64 10.24 -9.73
C GLN A 91 3.93 10.64 -11.17
N GLY A 92 4.40 9.68 -11.97
CA GLY A 92 4.66 9.79 -13.41
C GLY A 92 3.38 9.95 -14.24
N GLY A 93 2.60 10.97 -13.93
CA GLY A 93 1.47 11.46 -14.69
C GLY A 93 1.23 12.91 -14.27
N CYS A 94 1.39 13.85 -15.20
CA CYS A 94 1.11 15.26 -14.95
C CYS A 94 -0.39 15.47 -14.72
N THR A 95 -0.85 15.34 -13.47
CA THR A 95 -1.99 16.12 -12.99
C THR A 95 -1.44 17.44 -12.48
N PHE A 96 -1.75 18.51 -13.21
CA PHE A 96 -1.44 19.88 -12.80
C PHE A 96 -2.17 20.16 -11.46
N SER A 97 -1.43 20.19 -10.35
CA SER A 97 -1.92 20.84 -9.15
C SER A 97 -1.95 22.35 -9.42
N CYS A 98 -3.00 23.03 -8.98
CA CYS A 98 -3.19 24.47 -9.20
C CYS A 98 -2.01 25.32 -8.68
N ALA A 99 -1.22 24.79 -7.74
CA ALA A 99 -0.01 25.42 -7.21
C ALA A 99 1.18 25.41 -8.21
N GLY A 100 1.38 24.33 -8.97
CA GLY A 100 2.46 24.25 -9.97
C GLY A 100 2.20 25.15 -11.18
N VAL A 101 0.93 25.32 -11.56
CA VAL A 101 0.50 26.28 -12.59
C VAL A 101 0.67 27.71 -12.09
N ALA A 102 0.31 28.01 -10.84
CA ALA A 102 0.46 29.34 -10.27
C ALA A 102 1.95 29.78 -10.18
N PHE A 103 2.86 28.86 -9.81
CA PHE A 103 4.29 29.18 -9.69
C PHE A 103 4.99 29.37 -11.04
N SER A 104 4.73 28.47 -12.00
CA SER A 104 5.24 28.61 -13.37
C SER A 104 4.66 29.85 -14.07
N SER A 105 3.41 30.22 -13.76
CA SER A 105 2.81 31.47 -14.22
C SER A 105 3.43 32.70 -13.56
N ALA A 106 3.81 32.66 -12.28
CA ALA A 106 4.41 33.79 -11.56
C ALA A 106 5.86 34.09 -11.97
N VAL A 107 6.67 33.05 -12.20
CA VAL A 107 8.04 33.20 -12.72
C VAL A 107 8.03 33.65 -14.18
N LEU A 108 7.14 33.08 -14.99
CA LEU A 108 6.91 33.54 -16.36
C LEU A 108 6.34 34.97 -16.39
N TRP A 109 5.51 35.34 -15.43
CA TRP A 109 4.95 36.69 -15.28
C TRP A 109 6.02 37.73 -14.98
N LYS A 110 6.92 37.48 -14.02
CA LYS A 110 8.06 38.39 -13.74
C LYS A 110 9.01 38.52 -14.94
N ALA A 111 9.16 37.46 -15.73
CA ALA A 111 9.96 37.50 -16.96
C ALA A 111 9.25 38.29 -18.08
N LEU A 112 7.92 38.18 -18.17
CA LEU A 112 7.09 38.88 -19.16
C LEU A 112 6.84 40.35 -18.81
N GLU A 113 6.75 40.73 -17.52
CA GLU A 113 6.65 42.13 -17.07
C GLU A 113 7.84 42.99 -17.51
N LYS A 114 9.02 42.36 -17.66
CA LYS A 114 10.24 43.04 -18.14
C LYS A 114 10.35 43.11 -19.67
N SER A 115 9.50 42.39 -20.41
CA SER A 115 9.50 42.39 -21.88
C SER A 115 8.21 43.02 -22.39
N ALA A 116 8.30 44.09 -23.17
CA ALA A 116 7.13 44.83 -23.71
C ALA A 116 6.32 44.02 -24.75
N LEU A 117 5.77 42.87 -24.37
CA LEU A 117 5.09 41.90 -25.22
C LEU A 117 3.68 41.63 -24.68
N SER A 118 2.78 42.59 -24.90
CA SER A 118 1.37 42.55 -24.45
C SER A 118 0.46 41.60 -25.25
N ASN A 119 0.98 40.90 -26.27
CA ASN A 119 0.20 40.07 -27.20
C ASN A 119 0.64 38.60 -27.23
N LEU A 120 0.92 37.99 -26.07
CA LEU A 120 1.25 36.56 -25.98
C LEU A 120 0.00 35.72 -25.68
N TYR A 121 -0.11 34.58 -26.37
CA TYR A 121 -1.12 33.57 -26.10
C TYR A 121 -0.47 32.32 -25.51
N VAL A 122 -1.06 31.77 -24.45
CA VAL A 122 -0.58 30.54 -23.81
C VAL A 122 -1.35 29.34 -24.38
N ILE A 123 -0.62 28.33 -24.85
CA ILE A 123 -1.21 27.07 -25.34
C ILE A 123 -1.21 26.06 -24.19
N HIS A 124 -2.39 25.72 -23.67
CA HIS A 124 -2.53 24.61 -22.72
C HIS A 124 -2.82 23.29 -23.45
N ARG A 125 -2.09 22.23 -23.08
CA ARG A 125 -2.44 20.85 -23.45
C ARG A 125 -3.49 20.30 -22.48
N GLY A 126 -4.76 20.36 -22.86
CA GLY A 126 -5.82 19.61 -22.19
C GLY A 126 -6.02 18.23 -22.83
N ARG A 127 -5.97 17.14 -22.05
CA ARG A 127 -6.49 15.83 -22.47
C ARG A 127 -7.98 15.77 -22.13
N PHE A 128 -8.84 15.79 -23.12
CA PHE A 128 -10.24 15.39 -22.95
C PHE A 128 -10.35 13.87 -23.17
N GLN A 129 -10.64 13.12 -22.10
CA GLN A 129 -11.14 11.75 -22.23
C GLN A 129 -12.64 11.83 -22.46
N ASN A 130 -13.08 11.60 -23.70
CA ASN A 130 -14.48 11.31 -23.98
C ASN A 130 -14.68 9.80 -23.98
N ASN A 131 -15.56 9.31 -23.11
CA ASN A 131 -15.94 7.90 -23.03
C ASN A 131 -16.74 7.51 -24.28
N LYS A 132 -16.05 7.13 -25.36
CA LYS A 132 -16.39 6.06 -26.33
C LYS A 132 -15.41 6.09 -27.51
N ARG A 133 -14.78 4.92 -27.75
CA ARG A 133 -14.00 4.49 -28.93
C ARG A 133 -13.75 5.55 -30.02
N SER A 134 -12.69 6.34 -29.87
CA SER A 134 -11.95 7.00 -30.96
C SER A 134 -10.59 7.48 -30.43
N PRO A 135 -9.53 7.56 -31.28
CA PRO A 135 -8.22 8.03 -30.84
C PRO A 135 -8.30 9.50 -30.43
N SER A 136 -7.70 9.82 -29.27
CA SER A 136 -7.69 11.16 -28.68
C SER A 136 -7.13 12.20 -29.64
N ARG A 137 -7.97 13.11 -30.14
CA ARG A 137 -7.53 14.35 -30.81
C ARG A 137 -7.15 15.38 -29.74
N ILE A 138 -5.92 15.89 -29.83
CA ILE A 138 -5.45 17.03 -29.06
C ILE A 138 -5.96 18.29 -29.76
N ILE A 139 -6.82 19.06 -29.09
CA ILE A 139 -7.29 20.37 -29.60
C ILE A 139 -6.63 21.45 -28.72
N PRO A 140 -5.75 22.31 -29.27
CA PRO A 140 -5.23 23.46 -28.54
C PRO A 140 -6.36 24.44 -28.24
N ARG A 141 -6.51 24.84 -26.98
CA ARG A 141 -7.34 26.00 -26.63
C ARG A 141 -6.43 27.21 -26.37
N TRP A 142 -6.79 28.32 -26.99
CA TRP A 142 -6.16 29.62 -26.81
C TRP A 142 -6.95 30.35 -25.73
N THR A 143 -6.32 30.61 -24.57
CA THR A 143 -6.92 31.41 -23.51
C THR A 143 -6.13 32.70 -23.37
N SER A 144 -6.83 33.84 -23.34
CA SER A 144 -6.16 35.14 -23.18
C SER A 144 -5.69 35.30 -21.74
N ILE A 145 -4.53 35.93 -21.56
CA ILE A 145 -3.89 36.17 -20.26
C ILE A 145 -4.79 36.99 -19.33
N LYS A 146 -5.67 37.83 -19.88
CA LYS A 146 -6.64 38.62 -19.10
C LYS A 146 -7.61 37.74 -18.29
N VAL A 147 -8.07 36.61 -18.86
CA VAL A 147 -9.01 35.69 -18.18
C VAL A 147 -8.34 34.99 -16.99
N LEU A 148 -7.06 34.62 -17.13
CA LEU A 148 -6.30 33.97 -16.06
C LEU A 148 -6.01 34.95 -14.90
N LYS A 149 -5.81 36.23 -15.20
CA LYS A 149 -5.63 37.29 -14.20
C LYS A 149 -6.89 37.48 -13.35
N ASP A 150 -8.05 37.56 -13.98
CA ASP A 150 -9.33 37.73 -13.30
C ASP A 150 -9.68 36.52 -12.40
N GLU A 151 -9.24 35.30 -12.77
CA GLU A 151 -9.40 34.11 -11.92
C GLU A 151 -8.45 34.11 -10.72
N TYR A 152 -7.18 34.48 -10.91
CA TYR A 152 -6.21 34.56 -9.82
C TYR A 152 -6.62 35.59 -8.75
N GLU A 153 -7.07 36.77 -9.18
CA GLU A 153 -7.54 37.83 -8.27
C GLU A 153 -8.84 37.46 -7.51
N ARG A 154 -9.66 36.55 -8.05
CA ARG A 154 -10.80 35.97 -7.31
C ARG A 154 -10.38 35.01 -6.21
N TYR A 155 -9.30 34.26 -6.40
CA TYR A 155 -8.83 33.26 -5.44
C TYR A 155 -8.02 33.89 -4.30
N SER A 156 -7.26 34.95 -4.57
CA SER A 156 -6.45 35.63 -3.54
C SER A 156 -7.28 36.43 -2.53
N ASN A 157 -8.48 36.88 -2.89
CA ASN A 157 -9.33 37.73 -2.04
C ASN A 157 -10.26 36.98 -1.06
N LYS A 158 -10.17 35.65 -0.95
CA LYS A 158 -10.90 34.88 0.08
C LYS A 158 -10.04 34.65 1.33
N SER A 159 -9.99 35.64 2.22
CA SER A 159 -9.50 35.45 3.59
C SER A 159 -10.60 34.79 4.44
N TYR A 160 -10.33 33.56 4.91
CA TYR A 160 -11.21 32.85 5.84
C TYR A 160 -11.01 33.39 7.26
N ASN A 161 -11.99 34.16 7.75
CA ASN A 161 -12.09 34.53 9.17
C ASN A 161 -12.56 33.31 9.99
N TYR A 162 -11.65 32.63 10.68
CA TYR A 162 -11.98 31.60 11.66
C TYR A 162 -12.29 32.25 13.02
N LYS A 163 -13.58 32.42 13.33
CA LYS A 163 -14.02 32.66 14.71
C LYS A 163 -14.04 31.32 15.46
N SER A 164 -13.42 31.31 16.63
CA SER A 164 -13.40 30.22 17.60
C SER A 164 -14.81 29.67 17.83
N SER A 165 -15.06 28.45 17.38
CA SER A 165 -16.25 27.67 17.72
C SER A 165 -15.79 26.35 18.34
N SER A 166 -16.21 26.20 19.60
CA SER A 166 -16.26 25.04 20.49
C SER A 166 -15.88 23.66 19.93
N SER A 167 -15.36 22.84 20.84
CA SER A 167 -14.89 21.46 20.70
C SER A 167 -15.74 20.47 19.87
N SER A 168 -16.97 20.81 19.45
CA SER A 168 -17.80 19.98 18.58
C SER A 168 -17.43 20.04 17.10
N SER A 169 -16.72 21.08 16.65
CA SER A 169 -16.32 21.25 15.24
C SER A 169 -15.08 20.43 14.87
N LEU A 170 -14.11 20.32 15.78
CA LEU A 170 -12.88 19.54 15.61
C LEU A 170 -13.14 18.03 15.62
N THR A 171 -14.01 17.54 16.50
CA THR A 171 -14.44 16.13 16.51
C THR A 171 -15.14 15.74 15.21
N LYS A 172 -15.86 16.68 14.58
CA LYS A 172 -16.52 16.47 13.28
C LYS A 172 -15.54 16.37 12.11
N ILE A 173 -14.53 17.24 12.06
CA ILE A 173 -13.56 17.28 10.94
C ILE A 173 -12.63 16.06 10.99
N LEU A 174 -12.23 15.59 12.18
CA LEU A 174 -11.31 14.46 12.33
C LEU A 174 -11.94 13.09 11.98
N SER A 175 -13.26 12.95 12.10
CA SER A 175 -13.95 11.68 11.83
C SER A 175 -13.93 11.25 10.36
N THR A 176 -13.96 12.19 9.41
CA THR A 176 -14.20 11.92 7.98
C THR A 176 -13.04 11.23 7.27
N GLU A 177 -11.81 11.42 7.74
CA GLU A 177 -10.62 10.78 7.17
C GLU A 177 -10.34 9.40 7.79
N LEU A 178 -10.70 9.23 9.06
CA LEU A 178 -10.38 8.08 9.89
C LEU A 178 -11.28 6.87 9.66
N ILE A 179 -12.53 7.10 9.32
CA ILE A 179 -13.52 6.04 9.18
C ILE A 179 -14.06 6.04 7.75
N GLU A 180 -14.11 4.86 7.14
CA GLU A 180 -14.84 4.64 5.90
C GLU A 180 -16.06 3.78 6.16
N ILE A 181 -17.23 4.22 5.69
CA ILE A 181 -18.42 3.38 5.67
C ILE A 181 -18.72 3.06 4.22
N LYS A 182 -18.75 1.77 3.88
CA LYS A 182 -19.10 1.28 2.56
C LYS A 182 -20.45 0.57 2.61
N GLN A 183 -21.29 0.80 1.62
CA GLN A 183 -22.52 0.05 1.44
C GLN A 183 -22.55 -0.55 0.04
N ARG A 184 -23.09 -1.76 -0.08
CA ARG A 184 -23.28 -2.36 -1.40
C ARG A 184 -24.49 -1.71 -2.05
N ARG A 185 -24.27 -0.98 -3.15
CA ARG A 185 -25.37 -0.49 -3.98
C ARG A 185 -25.93 -1.65 -4.80
N VAL A 186 -27.20 -1.99 -4.59
CA VAL A 186 -27.93 -2.89 -5.48
C VAL A 186 -28.22 -2.10 -6.77
N PRO A 187 -27.69 -2.51 -7.92
CA PRO A 187 -28.00 -1.82 -9.16
C PRO A 187 -29.46 -2.08 -9.54
N GLU A 188 -30.13 -1.06 -10.08
CA GLU A 188 -31.50 -1.19 -10.63
C GLU A 188 -31.57 -2.29 -11.71
N ASP A 189 -30.49 -2.44 -12.48
CA ASP A 189 -30.30 -3.57 -13.39
C ASP A 189 -29.71 -4.77 -12.64
N ARG A 190 -30.53 -5.81 -12.44
CA ARG A 190 -30.16 -7.09 -11.81
C ARG A 190 -29.00 -7.82 -12.51
N ARG A 191 -28.61 -7.43 -13.72
CA ARG A 191 -27.46 -8.00 -14.45
C ARG A 191 -26.10 -7.41 -14.03
N ARG A 192 -26.07 -6.28 -13.32
CA ARG A 192 -24.81 -5.65 -12.89
C ARG A 192 -24.39 -6.17 -11.50
N LYS A 193 -23.08 -6.40 -11.32
CA LYS A 193 -22.54 -6.66 -9.98
C LYS A 193 -22.67 -5.38 -9.15
N GLY A 194 -23.33 -5.46 -8.00
CA GLY A 194 -23.40 -4.32 -7.07
C GLY A 194 -22.00 -3.90 -6.62
N THR A 195 -21.74 -2.60 -6.68
CA THR A 195 -20.48 -1.96 -6.29
C THR A 195 -20.58 -1.48 -4.85
N LEU A 196 -19.47 -1.53 -4.11
CA LEU A 196 -19.37 -0.84 -2.83
C LEU A 196 -19.24 0.66 -3.09
N ILE A 197 -20.09 1.46 -2.45
CA ILE A 197 -20.02 2.92 -2.47
C ILE A 197 -19.67 3.41 -1.07
N SER A 198 -18.85 4.46 -0.97
CA SER A 198 -18.55 5.10 0.30
C SER A 198 -19.70 6.05 0.66
N LEU A 199 -20.17 5.96 1.90
CA LEU A 199 -21.24 6.80 2.43
C LEU A 199 -20.66 8.01 3.19
N PRO A 200 -21.36 9.15 3.25
CA PRO A 200 -20.96 10.29 4.05
C PRO A 200 -20.98 9.92 5.54
N ILE A 201 -19.85 10.07 6.23
CA ILE A 201 -19.77 9.75 7.66
C ILE A 201 -20.67 10.63 8.54
N ALA A 202 -21.04 11.83 8.06
CA ALA A 202 -21.87 12.76 8.80
C ALA A 202 -23.22 12.14 9.22
N GLU A 203 -23.70 11.13 8.47
CA GLU A 203 -24.92 10.38 8.75
C GLU A 203 -24.79 9.38 9.92
N PHE A 204 -23.56 9.13 10.40
CA PHE A 204 -23.25 8.07 11.38
C PHE A 204 -22.51 8.60 12.62
N LEU A 205 -22.49 9.93 12.83
CA LEU A 205 -21.80 10.53 13.96
C LEU A 205 -22.47 10.25 15.32
N ASP A 206 -23.74 9.88 15.32
CA ASP A 206 -24.45 9.47 16.54
C ASP A 206 -24.28 7.97 16.85
N ASN A 207 -23.52 7.24 16.03
CA ASN A 207 -23.26 5.82 16.24
C ASN A 207 -22.03 5.59 17.12
N ASP A 208 -22.22 4.97 18.28
CA ASP A 208 -21.17 4.71 19.27
C ASP A 208 -19.96 3.94 18.71
N VAL A 209 -20.18 2.99 17.78
CA VAL A 209 -19.08 2.22 17.18
C VAL A 209 -18.21 3.12 16.30
N VAL A 210 -18.84 4.04 15.56
CA VAL A 210 -18.14 4.98 14.67
C VAL A 210 -17.35 5.99 15.50
N THR A 211 -17.98 6.59 16.52
CA THR A 211 -17.34 7.61 17.37
C THR A 211 -16.21 7.02 18.22
N SER A 212 -16.42 5.88 18.86
CA SER A 212 -15.38 5.19 19.64
C SER A 212 -14.21 4.73 18.77
N SER A 213 -14.48 4.27 17.53
CA SER A 213 -13.42 3.90 16.59
C SER A 213 -12.61 5.11 16.12
N ALA A 214 -13.27 6.24 15.84
CA ALA A 214 -12.58 7.47 15.45
C ALA A 214 -11.69 7.99 16.59
N ALA A 215 -12.19 8.00 17.82
CA ALA A 215 -11.42 8.39 19.00
C ALA A 215 -10.19 7.49 19.21
N PHE A 216 -10.37 6.16 19.11
CA PHE A 216 -9.27 5.21 19.22
C PHE A 216 -8.21 5.42 18.13
N LEU A 217 -8.64 5.60 16.87
CA LEU A 217 -7.70 5.81 15.77
C LEU A 217 -6.88 7.09 15.93
N GLU A 218 -7.44 8.15 16.52
CA GLU A 218 -6.69 9.39 16.79
C GLU A 218 -5.63 9.17 17.89
N GLN A 219 -5.99 8.43 18.94
CA GLN A 219 -5.04 8.01 19.97
C GLN A 219 -3.91 7.18 19.36
N LEU A 220 -4.25 6.22 18.50
CA LEU A 220 -3.32 5.36 17.80
C LEU A 220 -2.42 6.14 16.81
N ARG A 221 -2.98 7.13 16.09
CA ARG A 221 -2.19 8.04 15.23
C ARG A 221 -1.16 8.80 16.06
N THR A 222 -1.53 9.28 17.24
CA THR A 222 -0.61 9.96 18.15
C THR A 222 0.48 9.02 18.62
N TYR A 223 0.09 7.82 19.05
CA TYR A 223 1.00 6.77 19.52
C TYR A 223 2.03 6.37 18.46
N THR A 224 1.59 6.12 17.23
CA THR A 224 2.47 5.69 16.12
C THR A 224 3.54 6.71 15.73
N ARG A 225 3.40 7.99 16.09
CA ARG A 225 4.45 9.00 15.88
C ARG A 225 5.72 8.74 16.69
N SER A 226 5.62 7.94 17.75
CA SER A 226 6.78 7.56 18.59
C SER A 226 7.59 6.39 18.04
N ILE A 227 7.14 5.80 16.93
CA ILE A 227 7.70 4.57 16.35
C ILE A 227 8.55 4.94 15.14
N SER A 228 9.84 4.60 15.17
CA SER A 228 10.67 4.63 13.96
C SER A 228 10.60 3.27 13.26
N ILE A 229 10.43 3.26 11.95
CA ILE A 229 10.34 2.04 11.15
C ILE A 229 11.36 2.11 10.02
N SER A 230 12.11 1.02 9.84
CA SER A 230 13.03 0.88 8.73
C SER A 230 13.18 -0.57 8.32
N LEU A 231 13.87 -0.81 7.21
CA LEU A 231 14.35 -2.11 6.77
C LEU A 231 15.87 -2.15 6.98
N ALA A 232 16.34 -3.17 7.67
CA ALA A 232 17.76 -3.46 7.80
C ALA A 232 18.40 -3.76 6.43
N LYS A 233 19.69 -3.49 6.29
CA LYS A 233 20.45 -4.03 5.16
C LYS A 233 20.68 -5.52 5.38
N LEU A 234 20.83 -6.27 4.29
CA LEU A 234 21.16 -7.70 4.35
C LEU A 234 22.45 -7.98 5.14
N SER A 235 23.42 -7.06 5.09
CA SER A 235 24.68 -7.14 5.86
C SER A 235 24.51 -6.94 7.36
N ASP A 236 23.40 -6.35 7.79
CA ASP A 236 23.21 -5.87 9.16
C ASP A 236 22.31 -6.82 9.97
N VAL A 237 21.85 -7.92 9.36
CA VAL A 237 21.03 -8.97 9.99
C VAL A 237 21.81 -10.28 10.09
N THR A 238 21.29 -11.23 10.87
CA THR A 238 21.88 -12.57 10.96
C THR A 238 21.90 -13.27 9.60
N SER A 239 22.84 -14.20 9.41
CA SER A 239 22.97 -14.97 8.17
C SER A 239 21.66 -15.66 7.78
N ASN A 240 20.97 -16.25 8.76
CA ASN A 240 19.72 -16.97 8.53
C ASN A 240 18.62 -16.03 8.00
N ARG A 241 18.43 -14.88 8.65
CA ARG A 241 17.43 -13.87 8.26
C ARG A 241 17.71 -13.29 6.87
N SER A 242 18.99 -13.09 6.54
CA SER A 242 19.41 -12.67 5.20
C SER A 242 19.08 -13.74 4.15
N SER A 243 19.45 -15.00 4.40
CA SER A 243 19.17 -16.12 3.49
C SER A 243 17.68 -16.36 3.27
N GLU A 244 16.85 -16.25 4.30
CA GLU A 244 15.39 -16.34 4.18
C GLU A 244 14.82 -15.19 3.34
N ALA A 245 15.29 -13.96 3.57
CA ALA A 245 14.87 -12.81 2.78
C ALA A 245 15.24 -12.98 1.30
N GLU A 246 16.42 -13.52 1.00
CA GLU A 246 16.84 -13.84 -0.36
C GLU A 246 15.99 -14.95 -0.98
N LEU A 247 15.66 -16.00 -0.22
CA LEU A 247 14.77 -17.08 -0.67
C LEU A 247 13.36 -16.55 -1.01
N GLU A 248 12.76 -15.78 -0.11
CA GLU A 248 11.46 -15.14 -0.31
C GLU A 248 11.47 -14.15 -1.48
N PHE A 249 12.57 -13.39 -1.64
CA PHE A 249 12.74 -12.52 -2.80
C PHE A 249 12.79 -13.34 -4.09
N SER A 250 13.58 -14.41 -4.14
CA SER A 250 13.72 -15.29 -5.31
C SER A 250 12.38 -15.89 -5.76
N ASN A 251 11.52 -16.23 -4.80
CA ASN A 251 10.19 -16.79 -5.03
C ASN A 251 9.13 -15.75 -5.45
N SER A 252 9.40 -14.46 -5.22
CA SER A 252 8.52 -13.36 -5.63
C SER A 252 8.47 -13.20 -7.15
N GLU A 253 7.41 -12.56 -7.67
CA GLU A 253 7.31 -12.23 -9.10
C GLU A 253 8.49 -11.39 -9.62
N MET A 254 9.09 -10.58 -8.74
CA MET A 254 10.24 -9.76 -9.06
C MET A 254 11.50 -10.59 -9.13
N GLY A 255 11.77 -11.41 -8.11
CA GLY A 255 12.95 -12.29 -8.07
C GLY A 255 12.97 -13.30 -9.22
N LYS A 256 11.81 -13.83 -9.61
CA LYS A 256 11.68 -14.71 -10.79
C LYS A 256 12.08 -14.06 -12.12
N LYS A 257 12.12 -12.73 -12.19
CA LYS A 257 12.51 -11.95 -13.38
C LYS A 257 13.97 -11.51 -13.35
N VAL A 258 14.67 -11.71 -12.24
CA VAL A 258 16.05 -11.26 -12.03
C VAL A 258 16.96 -12.49 -11.92
N ALA A 259 18.09 -12.49 -12.62
CA ALA A 259 19.05 -13.59 -12.48
C ALA A 259 19.58 -13.65 -11.03
N PRO A 260 19.75 -14.86 -10.44
CA PRO A 260 20.11 -15.02 -9.02
C PRO A 260 21.32 -14.20 -8.56
N CYS A 261 22.36 -14.07 -9.40
CA CYS A 261 23.56 -13.29 -9.08
C CYS A 261 23.32 -11.78 -8.89
N PHE A 262 22.16 -11.25 -9.28
CA PHE A 262 21.77 -9.85 -9.08
C PHE A 262 20.75 -9.66 -7.96
N HIS A 263 20.29 -10.72 -7.28
CA HIS A 263 19.25 -10.63 -6.25
C HIS A 263 19.64 -9.64 -5.14
N SER A 264 20.79 -9.81 -4.51
CA SER A 264 21.22 -8.94 -3.40
C SER A 264 21.39 -7.48 -3.83
N PHE A 265 21.83 -7.22 -5.07
CA PHE A 265 21.91 -5.86 -5.63
C PHE A 265 20.52 -5.23 -5.80
N VAL A 266 19.57 -5.96 -6.39
CA VAL A 266 18.19 -5.48 -6.57
C VAL A 266 17.52 -5.28 -5.21
N MET A 267 17.67 -6.23 -4.28
CA MET A 267 17.16 -6.11 -2.92
C MET A 267 17.73 -4.87 -2.22
N GLY A 268 19.04 -4.61 -2.31
CA GLY A 268 19.66 -3.42 -1.72
C GLY A 268 19.07 -2.10 -2.25
N ASN A 269 18.79 -2.03 -3.56
CA ASN A 269 18.12 -0.89 -4.16
C ASN A 269 16.67 -0.74 -3.67
N GLU A 270 15.92 -1.84 -3.59
CA GLU A 270 14.53 -1.83 -3.11
C GLU A 270 14.43 -1.50 -1.61
N ILE A 271 15.35 -2.00 -0.78
CA ILE A 271 15.49 -1.63 0.64
C ILE A 271 15.71 -0.12 0.76
N SER A 272 16.64 0.43 -0.02
CA SER A 272 16.96 1.87 0.03
C SER A 272 15.76 2.73 -0.37
N LYS A 273 15.08 2.38 -1.47
CA LYS A 273 13.85 3.07 -1.90
C LYS A 273 12.76 2.98 -0.83
N ARG A 274 12.53 1.80 -0.28
CA ARG A 274 11.48 1.59 0.73
C ARG A 274 11.80 2.33 2.03
N ASN A 275 13.05 2.40 2.45
CA ASN A 275 13.46 3.21 3.61
C ASN A 275 13.19 4.71 3.42
N ILE A 276 13.34 5.24 2.19
CA ILE A 276 12.95 6.63 1.89
C ILE A 276 11.44 6.83 2.08
N GLU A 277 10.63 5.84 1.70
CA GLU A 277 9.17 5.88 1.90
C GLU A 277 8.80 5.75 3.38
N LEU A 278 9.41 4.81 4.11
CA LEU A 278 9.14 4.59 5.53
C LEU A 278 9.50 5.80 6.39
N ARG A 279 10.60 6.50 6.08
CA ARG A 279 10.98 7.76 6.76
C ARG A 279 9.95 8.88 6.61
N LYS A 280 9.04 8.82 5.63
CA LYS A 280 7.94 9.80 5.54
C LYS A 280 7.04 9.71 6.77
N PHE A 281 6.92 8.54 7.37
CA PHE A 281 6.10 8.32 8.55
C PHE A 281 6.73 8.83 9.85
N GLU A 282 8.03 9.15 9.86
CA GLU A 282 8.66 9.88 10.98
C GLU A 282 8.15 11.33 11.04
N ARG A 283 7.73 11.89 9.90
CA ARG A 283 7.28 13.28 9.77
C ARG A 283 5.77 13.42 9.72
N GLN A 284 5.06 12.33 9.42
CA GLN A 284 3.62 12.32 9.22
C GLN A 284 3.03 11.08 9.90
N PRO A 285 1.90 11.20 10.63
CA PRO A 285 1.25 10.04 11.20
C PRO A 285 0.85 9.05 10.11
N PHE A 286 0.74 7.77 10.46
CA PHE A 286 0.25 6.77 9.52
C PHE A 286 -1.15 7.18 9.02
N PRO A 287 -1.47 6.96 7.74
CA PRO A 287 -2.77 7.26 7.16
C PRO A 287 -3.82 6.22 7.59
N LEU A 288 -3.95 6.04 8.92
CA LEU A 288 -4.79 5.02 9.53
C LEU A 288 -6.25 5.25 9.17
N LYS A 289 -6.92 4.14 8.85
CA LYS A 289 -8.34 4.12 8.54
C LYS A 289 -8.99 2.84 9.03
N ARG A 290 -10.19 2.93 9.58
CA ARG A 290 -11.06 1.78 9.83
C ARG A 290 -12.18 1.74 8.79
N VAL A 291 -12.35 0.59 8.13
CA VAL A 291 -13.38 0.43 7.10
C VAL A 291 -14.50 -0.43 7.65
N PHE A 292 -15.74 0.03 7.55
CA PHE A 292 -16.96 -0.70 7.86
C PHE A 292 -17.77 -0.96 6.60
N HIS A 293 -18.48 -2.08 6.60
CA HIS A 293 -19.50 -2.42 5.61
C HIS A 293 -20.88 -2.31 6.27
N LEU A 294 -21.68 -1.34 5.84
CA LEU A 294 -23.06 -1.17 6.30
C LEU A 294 -23.96 -2.22 5.65
N GLN A 295 -24.66 -2.96 6.50
CA GLN A 295 -25.64 -3.97 6.12
C GLN A 295 -27.02 -3.35 5.89
N GLU A 296 -27.90 -4.09 5.22
CA GLU A 296 -29.28 -3.64 4.95
C GLU A 296 -30.09 -3.41 6.23
N ASN A 297 -29.78 -4.14 7.31
CA ASN A 297 -30.41 -3.98 8.62
C ASN A 297 -29.80 -2.83 9.46
N GLY A 298 -28.93 -2.01 8.89
CA GLY A 298 -28.26 -0.91 9.59
C GLY A 298 -27.07 -1.32 10.47
N SER A 299 -26.78 -2.62 10.61
CA SER A 299 -25.61 -3.08 11.36
C SER A 299 -24.32 -2.92 10.57
N PHE A 300 -23.20 -2.77 11.28
CA PHE A 300 -21.88 -2.80 10.66
C PHE A 300 -21.30 -4.21 10.70
N SER A 301 -20.89 -4.70 9.53
CA SER A 301 -19.95 -5.82 9.40
C SER A 301 -18.66 -5.31 8.79
N TRP A 302 -17.65 -6.17 8.66
CA TRP A 302 -16.29 -5.69 8.42
C TRP A 302 -15.86 -4.69 9.52
N GLY A 303 -14.63 -4.24 9.47
CA GLY A 303 -14.12 -3.37 10.53
C GLY A 303 -12.62 -3.23 10.54
N ARG A 304 -11.92 -3.82 9.56
CA ARG A 304 -10.46 -3.86 9.56
C ARG A 304 -9.85 -2.46 9.54
N LEU A 305 -8.73 -2.36 10.24
CA LEU A 305 -7.82 -1.23 10.21
C LEU A 305 -6.89 -1.38 9.00
N TYR A 306 -6.54 -0.25 8.39
CA TYR A 306 -5.64 -0.14 7.25
C TYR A 306 -4.74 1.08 7.42
N GLY A 307 -3.67 1.12 6.62
CA GLY A 307 -2.77 2.27 6.53
C GLY A 307 -1.53 2.12 7.39
N PHE A 308 -1.29 0.93 7.96
CA PHE A 308 -0.03 0.63 8.61
C PHE A 308 1.05 0.44 7.54
N PRO A 309 2.30 0.87 7.79
CA PRO A 309 3.39 0.68 6.83
C PRO A 309 3.60 -0.80 6.43
N SER A 310 3.37 -1.71 7.38
CA SER A 310 3.40 -3.17 7.21
C SER A 310 2.44 -3.70 6.14
N ASP A 311 1.32 -3.00 5.86
CA ASP A 311 0.33 -3.38 4.85
C ASP A 311 0.92 -3.38 3.43
N SER A 312 1.95 -2.57 3.20
CA SER A 312 2.57 -2.37 1.89
C SER A 312 3.87 -3.16 1.69
N LEU A 313 4.36 -3.82 2.73
CA LEU A 313 5.62 -4.57 2.69
C LEU A 313 5.38 -5.97 2.15
N THR A 314 6.26 -6.39 1.24
CA THR A 314 6.33 -7.79 0.78
C THR A 314 6.85 -8.71 1.89
N ARG A 315 6.68 -10.03 1.72
CA ARG A 315 7.11 -11.02 2.73
C ARG A 315 8.60 -10.92 3.06
N TRP A 316 9.47 -10.85 2.05
CA TRP A 316 10.92 -10.68 2.27
C TRP A 316 11.29 -9.33 2.89
N GLN A 317 10.51 -8.27 2.67
CA GLN A 317 10.73 -6.98 3.34
C GLN A 317 10.31 -7.03 4.81
N LYS A 318 9.22 -7.73 5.14
CA LYS A 318 8.82 -7.94 6.54
C LYS A 318 9.90 -8.68 7.32
N LEU A 319 10.61 -9.62 6.69
CA LEU A 319 11.80 -10.25 7.26
C LEU A 319 12.91 -9.25 7.59
N LEU A 320 13.04 -8.11 6.92
CA LEU A 320 14.09 -7.12 7.23
C LEU A 320 13.59 -5.96 8.09
N LEU A 321 12.33 -6.00 8.52
CA LEU A 321 11.68 -4.92 9.24
C LEU A 321 12.32 -4.69 10.61
N GLN A 322 12.45 -3.42 10.96
CA GLN A 322 12.96 -2.94 12.24
C GLN A 322 12.00 -1.92 12.84
N ILE A 323 11.83 -1.99 14.16
CA ILE A 323 11.15 -0.98 14.99
C ILE A 323 12.20 -0.35 15.89
N ASP A 324 12.40 0.96 15.77
CA ASP A 324 13.48 1.73 16.41
C ASP A 324 14.88 1.12 16.20
N GLY A 325 15.14 0.63 14.98
CA GLY A 325 16.42 0.03 14.62
C GLY A 325 16.65 -1.37 15.21
N LYS A 326 15.71 -1.92 15.99
CA LYS A 326 15.76 -3.30 16.47
C LYS A 326 15.02 -4.25 15.54
N PRO A 327 15.51 -5.49 15.36
CA PRO A 327 14.78 -6.52 14.62
C PRO A 327 13.38 -6.75 15.18
N THR A 328 12.46 -7.18 14.31
CA THR A 328 11.08 -7.49 14.70
C THR A 328 10.76 -8.96 14.61
N VAL A 329 9.74 -9.36 15.37
CA VAL A 329 9.03 -10.64 15.36
C VAL A 329 7.54 -10.40 15.07
N GLN A 330 6.86 -11.38 14.46
CA GLN A 330 5.41 -11.34 14.25
C GLN A 330 4.70 -12.32 15.21
N ILE A 331 3.70 -11.84 15.94
CA ILE A 331 2.79 -12.63 16.78
C ILE A 331 1.46 -12.75 16.04
N ASP A 332 1.17 -13.93 15.47
CA ASP A 332 0.08 -14.18 14.53
C ASP A 332 -0.99 -15.11 15.12
N ILE A 333 -2.28 -14.80 14.93
CA ILE A 333 -3.35 -15.71 15.38
C ILE A 333 -3.48 -16.88 14.41
N LYS A 334 -3.17 -18.10 14.88
CA LYS A 334 -3.26 -19.31 14.07
C LYS A 334 -4.67 -19.51 13.53
N SER A 335 -4.82 -19.50 12.21
CA SER A 335 -6.11 -19.74 11.54
C SER A 335 -7.23 -18.86 12.10
N CYS A 336 -6.99 -17.56 12.24
CA CYS A 336 -7.82 -16.64 13.02
C CYS A 336 -9.33 -16.80 12.83
N ILE A 337 -9.85 -16.75 11.59
CA ILE A 337 -11.31 -16.83 11.37
C ILE A 337 -11.91 -18.20 11.74
N PRO A 338 -11.34 -19.35 11.28
CA PRO A 338 -11.73 -20.66 11.81
C PRO A 338 -11.71 -20.75 13.33
N GLN A 339 -10.68 -20.20 13.95
CA GLN A 339 -10.50 -20.27 15.40
C GLN A 339 -11.56 -19.49 16.15
N ILE A 340 -11.87 -18.25 15.72
CA ILE A 340 -12.97 -17.45 16.28
C ILE A 340 -14.30 -18.17 16.06
N ALA A 341 -14.53 -18.77 14.89
CA ALA A 341 -15.74 -19.54 14.63
C ALA A 341 -15.88 -20.75 15.57
N CYS A 342 -14.79 -21.46 15.84
CA CYS A 342 -14.73 -22.54 16.81
C CYS A 342 -15.12 -22.05 18.20
N MET A 343 -14.43 -21.03 18.73
CA MET A 343 -14.70 -20.48 20.05
C MET A 343 -16.13 -19.93 20.20
N LYS A 344 -16.70 -19.40 19.12
CA LYS A 344 -18.04 -18.80 19.13
C LYS A 344 -19.18 -19.80 19.00
N PHE A 345 -19.01 -20.83 18.17
CA PHE A 345 -20.08 -21.74 17.81
C PHE A 345 -19.92 -23.15 18.38
N SER A 346 -18.79 -23.45 19.03
CA SER A 346 -18.56 -24.73 19.70
C SER A 346 -17.64 -24.59 20.92
N LEU A 347 -18.24 -24.53 22.11
CA LEU A 347 -17.51 -24.39 23.37
C LEU A 347 -16.74 -25.65 23.77
N ASP A 348 -17.09 -26.82 23.24
CA ASP A 348 -16.44 -28.09 23.59
C ASP A 348 -15.29 -28.47 22.64
N GLU A 349 -15.16 -27.77 21.50
CA GLU A 349 -14.12 -28.04 20.52
C GLU A 349 -12.78 -27.42 20.93
N ASP A 350 -11.70 -28.16 20.69
CA ASP A 350 -10.34 -27.68 20.88
C ASP A 350 -10.02 -26.58 19.84
N ASN A 351 -9.73 -25.37 20.30
CA ASN A 351 -9.38 -24.25 19.41
C ASN A 351 -7.90 -24.20 19.04
N THR A 352 -7.08 -25.13 19.53
CA THR A 352 -5.66 -25.27 19.19
C THR A 352 -5.41 -26.21 18.00
N GLN A 353 -6.44 -26.97 17.59
CA GLN A 353 -6.38 -27.90 16.46
C GLN A 353 -6.00 -27.24 15.12
N ASP A 354 -5.43 -28.02 14.20
CA ASP A 354 -5.25 -27.57 12.82
C ASP A 354 -6.57 -27.63 12.03
N PHE A 355 -7.20 -26.46 11.88
CA PHE A 355 -8.47 -26.29 11.20
C PHE A 355 -8.49 -26.74 9.74
N TYR A 356 -7.32 -26.83 9.10
CA TYR A 356 -7.18 -27.18 7.67
C TYR A 356 -6.63 -28.59 7.43
N SER A 357 -6.31 -29.35 8.48
CA SER A 357 -5.86 -30.73 8.35
C SER A 357 -7.04 -31.70 8.31
N PHE A 358 -7.07 -32.52 7.26
CA PHE A 358 -8.06 -33.58 7.04
C PHE A 358 -7.37 -34.80 6.42
N PRO A 359 -6.87 -35.75 7.23
CA PRO A 359 -6.14 -36.93 6.75
C PRO A 359 -6.90 -37.75 5.70
N SER A 360 -8.23 -37.80 5.82
CA SER A 360 -9.14 -38.46 4.87
C SER A 360 -9.11 -37.84 3.47
N LEU A 361 -8.69 -36.58 3.32
CA LEU A 361 -8.57 -35.89 2.03
C LEU A 361 -7.16 -35.97 1.45
N MET A 362 -6.13 -36.11 2.31
CA MET A 362 -4.73 -36.23 1.87
C MET A 362 -4.50 -37.45 0.97
N LYS A 363 -5.19 -38.57 1.23
CA LYS A 363 -5.14 -39.76 0.35
C LYS A 363 -5.61 -39.51 -1.08
N TYR A 364 -6.31 -38.41 -1.34
CA TYR A 364 -6.73 -37.98 -2.67
C TYR A 364 -5.83 -36.88 -3.26
N GLY A 365 -4.66 -36.64 -2.67
CA GLY A 365 -3.73 -35.58 -3.08
C GLY A 365 -4.24 -34.17 -2.75
N ILE A 366 -5.22 -34.04 -1.84
CA ILE A 366 -5.71 -32.75 -1.37
C ILE A 366 -4.93 -32.37 -0.11
N ASP A 367 -3.97 -31.48 -0.29
CA ASP A 367 -3.16 -30.96 0.81
C ASP A 367 -3.89 -29.88 1.63
N ARG A 368 -3.26 -29.51 2.75
CA ARG A 368 -3.74 -28.52 3.70
C ARG A 368 -3.96 -27.14 3.08
N ASP A 369 -3.05 -26.68 2.22
CA ASP A 369 -3.11 -25.35 1.60
C ASP A 369 -4.22 -25.25 0.57
N TYR A 370 -4.50 -26.34 -0.13
CA TYR A 370 -5.66 -26.47 -1.00
C TYR A 370 -6.96 -26.39 -0.21
N ILE A 371 -7.06 -27.07 0.94
CA ILE A 371 -8.23 -26.98 1.83
C ILE A 371 -8.41 -25.57 2.36
N LYS A 372 -7.34 -24.90 2.80
CA LYS A 372 -7.35 -23.50 3.22
C LYS A 372 -7.90 -22.58 2.11
N SER A 373 -7.44 -22.77 0.88
CA SER A 373 -7.90 -22.04 -0.30
C SER A 373 -9.40 -22.28 -0.60
N ILE A 374 -9.85 -23.54 -0.52
CA ILE A 374 -11.26 -23.90 -0.65
C ILE A 374 -12.09 -23.17 0.42
N PHE A 375 -11.70 -23.30 1.68
CA PHE A 375 -12.41 -22.71 2.82
C PHE A 375 -12.57 -21.19 2.67
N MET A 376 -11.48 -20.47 2.38
CA MET A 376 -11.48 -19.01 2.25
C MET A 376 -12.35 -18.53 1.09
N SER A 377 -12.30 -19.21 -0.05
CA SER A 377 -13.12 -18.86 -1.20
C SER A 377 -14.60 -19.22 -0.99
N LEU A 378 -14.88 -20.28 -0.24
CA LEU A 378 -16.23 -20.74 0.05
C LEU A 378 -16.94 -19.85 1.09
N CYS A 379 -16.23 -19.35 2.11
CA CYS A 379 -16.76 -18.39 3.07
C CYS A 379 -17.21 -17.08 2.39
N ASN A 380 -16.57 -16.70 1.28
CA ASN A 380 -16.96 -15.52 0.49
C ASN A 380 -18.07 -15.80 -0.54
N SER A 381 -18.51 -17.06 -0.68
CA SER A 381 -19.61 -17.41 -1.59
C SER A 381 -20.97 -17.23 -0.91
N LYS A 382 -22.01 -16.89 -1.69
CA LYS A 382 -23.42 -16.91 -1.21
C LYS A 382 -24.07 -18.29 -1.27
N SER A 383 -23.43 -19.26 -1.91
CA SER A 383 -23.99 -20.59 -2.13
C SER A 383 -22.90 -21.60 -2.46
N ILE A 384 -22.95 -22.75 -1.80
CA ILE A 384 -22.08 -23.91 -2.08
C ILE A 384 -22.26 -24.34 -3.54
N LYS A 385 -23.50 -24.57 -3.99
CA LYS A 385 -23.82 -25.01 -5.36
C LYS A 385 -23.23 -24.08 -6.42
N LYS A 386 -23.37 -22.76 -6.23
CA LYS A 386 -22.83 -21.76 -7.16
C LYS A 386 -21.31 -21.72 -7.14
N TRP A 387 -20.70 -21.85 -5.96
CA TRP A 387 -19.25 -21.93 -5.84
C TRP A 387 -18.69 -23.15 -6.57
N ILE A 388 -19.27 -24.35 -6.35
CA ILE A 388 -18.87 -25.58 -7.04
C ILE A 388 -18.98 -25.41 -8.56
N ALA A 389 -20.06 -24.82 -9.07
CA ALA A 389 -20.23 -24.58 -10.50
C ALA A 389 -19.12 -23.66 -11.07
N ASN A 390 -18.75 -22.61 -10.34
CA ASN A 390 -17.67 -21.70 -10.74
C ASN A 390 -16.30 -22.39 -10.73
N GLN A 391 -16.00 -23.22 -9.71
CA GLN A 391 -14.73 -23.95 -9.66
C GLN A 391 -14.64 -24.98 -10.78
N LYS A 392 -15.72 -25.70 -11.08
CA LYS A 392 -15.77 -26.61 -12.23
C LYS A 392 -15.51 -25.89 -13.55
N PHE A 393 -16.01 -24.66 -13.70
CA PHE A 393 -15.71 -23.83 -14.87
C PHE A 393 -14.22 -23.45 -14.92
N TYR A 394 -13.67 -22.96 -13.81
CA TYR A 394 -12.26 -22.55 -13.72
C TYR A 394 -11.28 -23.72 -13.95
N ASN A 395 -11.55 -24.91 -13.40
CA ASN A 395 -10.71 -26.09 -13.60
C ASN A 395 -10.76 -26.60 -15.05
N ARG A 396 -11.91 -26.48 -15.73
CA ARG A 396 -12.01 -26.81 -17.16
C ARG A 396 -11.12 -25.91 -18.01
N GLU A 397 -11.04 -24.62 -17.68
CA GLU A 397 -10.20 -23.66 -18.40
C GLU A 397 -8.71 -23.83 -18.09
N ASN A 398 -8.36 -24.19 -16.84
CA ASN A 398 -6.97 -24.18 -16.38
C ASN A 398 -6.35 -25.58 -16.16
N LYS A 399 -7.06 -26.67 -16.49
CA LYS A 399 -6.63 -28.07 -16.33
C LYS A 399 -6.16 -28.45 -14.91
N PHE A 400 -6.60 -27.74 -13.89
CA PHE A 400 -6.29 -28.09 -12.49
C PHE A 400 -7.20 -29.24 -12.02
N LEU A 401 -6.59 -30.41 -11.84
CA LEU A 401 -7.06 -31.59 -11.08
C LEU A 401 -8.37 -32.29 -11.56
N SER A 402 -8.36 -33.61 -11.46
CA SER A 402 -9.50 -34.56 -11.56
C SER A 402 -9.31 -35.61 -10.43
N PRO A 403 -10.34 -36.25 -9.80
CA PRO A 403 -11.80 -36.17 -9.94
C PRO A 403 -12.49 -35.91 -8.58
N CYS A 404 -11.87 -35.22 -7.62
CA CYS A 404 -12.46 -35.06 -6.29
C CYS A 404 -13.73 -34.21 -6.40
N ASN A 405 -14.88 -34.80 -6.05
CA ASN A 405 -16.12 -34.06 -6.05
C ASN A 405 -16.06 -33.02 -4.93
N TYR A 406 -16.07 -31.73 -5.29
CA TYR A 406 -16.09 -30.64 -4.31
C TYR A 406 -17.19 -30.80 -3.26
N SER A 407 -18.31 -31.43 -3.61
CA SER A 407 -19.35 -31.77 -2.64
C SER A 407 -18.83 -32.69 -1.53
N ASP A 408 -18.04 -33.69 -1.87
CA ASP A 408 -17.51 -34.67 -0.91
C ASP A 408 -16.46 -34.02 -0.01
N ILE A 409 -15.59 -33.16 -0.57
CA ILE A 409 -14.63 -32.36 0.20
C ILE A 409 -15.36 -31.47 1.21
N ILE A 410 -16.39 -30.74 0.76
CA ILE A 410 -17.16 -29.83 1.63
C ILE A 410 -17.92 -30.62 2.69
N ASN A 411 -18.49 -31.77 2.34
CA ASN A 411 -19.15 -32.66 3.29
C ASN A 411 -18.17 -33.19 4.34
N GLU A 412 -16.95 -33.54 3.95
CA GLU A 412 -15.90 -33.98 4.87
C GLU A 412 -15.51 -32.86 5.85
N ILE A 413 -15.29 -31.64 5.33
CA ILE A 413 -14.99 -30.44 6.13
C ILE A 413 -16.09 -30.20 7.17
N ILE A 414 -17.34 -30.22 6.72
CA ILE A 414 -18.51 -29.93 7.55
C ILE A 414 -18.81 -31.05 8.56
N THR A 415 -18.55 -32.31 8.20
CA THR A 415 -18.80 -33.46 9.08
C THR A 415 -17.79 -33.49 10.22
N ASN A 416 -16.50 -33.30 9.92
CA ASN A 416 -15.45 -33.32 10.94
C ASN A 416 -15.41 -32.02 11.78
N LYS A 417 -15.83 -30.88 11.21
CA LYS A 417 -15.83 -29.58 11.90
C LYS A 417 -17.21 -28.90 11.75
N PRO A 418 -18.25 -29.36 12.50
CA PRO A 418 -19.63 -28.93 12.30
C PRO A 418 -19.88 -27.43 12.45
N PHE A 419 -19.10 -26.74 13.27
CA PHE A 419 -19.20 -25.29 13.46
C PHE A 419 -18.94 -24.50 12.17
N PHE A 420 -18.24 -25.08 11.19
CA PHE A 420 -18.05 -24.46 9.88
C PHE A 420 -19.35 -24.28 9.08
N LYS A 421 -20.43 -25.02 9.39
CA LYS A 421 -21.76 -24.82 8.78
C LYS A 421 -22.27 -23.38 8.95
N ASN A 422 -21.87 -22.70 10.02
CA ASN A 422 -22.31 -21.34 10.31
C ASN A 422 -21.68 -20.28 9.40
N ILE A 423 -20.51 -20.58 8.83
CA ILE A 423 -19.68 -19.59 8.11
C ILE A 423 -19.49 -19.94 6.63
N ILE A 424 -19.51 -21.23 6.27
CA ILE A 424 -19.38 -21.69 4.90
C ILE A 424 -20.57 -21.21 4.09
N ALA A 425 -20.28 -20.63 2.92
CA ALA A 425 -21.27 -20.02 2.03
C ALA A 425 -22.16 -18.95 2.71
N ASN A 426 -21.68 -18.35 3.79
CA ASN A 426 -22.35 -17.29 4.53
C ASN A 426 -21.42 -16.05 4.64
N PRO A 427 -21.36 -15.22 3.59
CA PRO A 427 -20.37 -14.15 3.49
C PRO A 427 -20.66 -13.01 4.48
N GLU A 428 -21.90 -12.87 4.95
CA GLU A 428 -22.20 -11.88 5.98
C GLU A 428 -21.73 -12.35 7.35
N MET A 429 -21.92 -13.63 7.71
CA MET A 429 -21.32 -14.17 8.93
C MET A 429 -19.79 -14.11 8.88
N TYR A 430 -19.18 -14.45 7.74
CA TYR A 430 -17.73 -14.34 7.56
C TYR A 430 -17.21 -12.90 7.80
N LYS A 431 -17.89 -11.89 7.24
CA LYS A 431 -17.53 -10.47 7.51
C LYS A 431 -17.79 -10.04 8.95
N MET A 432 -18.80 -10.63 9.61
CA MET A 432 -19.05 -10.40 11.03
C MET A 432 -17.92 -10.94 11.89
N LEU A 433 -17.38 -12.13 11.56
CA LEU A 433 -16.20 -12.67 12.24
C LEU A 433 -14.95 -11.82 11.99
N ILE A 434 -14.78 -11.25 10.79
CA ILE A 434 -13.70 -10.29 10.51
C ILE A 434 -13.86 -9.01 11.34
N LYS A 435 -15.09 -8.53 11.54
CA LYS A 435 -15.32 -7.41 12.46
C LYS A 435 -14.94 -7.78 13.89
N GLU A 436 -15.32 -8.98 14.31
CA GLU A 436 -15.05 -9.49 15.66
C GLU A 436 -13.55 -9.67 15.93
N GLU A 437 -12.80 -10.19 14.95
CA GLU A 437 -11.34 -10.20 14.89
C GLU A 437 -10.79 -8.79 15.08
N SER A 438 -11.25 -7.83 14.28
CA SER A 438 -10.76 -6.45 14.38
C SER A 438 -11.09 -5.79 15.71
N ASP A 439 -12.28 -6.02 16.28
CA ASP A 439 -12.65 -5.50 17.60
C ASP A 439 -11.78 -6.11 18.71
N PHE A 440 -11.46 -7.40 18.61
CA PHE A 440 -10.53 -8.07 19.51
C PHE A 440 -9.11 -7.49 19.40
N MET A 441 -8.61 -7.32 18.17
CA MET A 441 -7.29 -6.72 17.94
C MET A 441 -7.21 -5.29 18.49
N ILE A 442 -8.25 -4.47 18.33
CA ILE A 442 -8.32 -3.13 18.94
C ILE A 442 -8.25 -3.19 20.46
N SER A 443 -8.93 -4.16 21.09
CA SER A 443 -8.84 -4.36 22.54
C SER A 443 -7.42 -4.66 22.98
N CYS A 444 -6.74 -5.57 22.27
CA CYS A 444 -5.33 -5.88 22.51
C CYS A 444 -4.45 -4.65 22.29
N MET A 445 -4.65 -3.90 21.20
CA MET A 445 -3.88 -2.68 20.91
C MET A 445 -3.97 -1.65 22.02
N LYS A 446 -5.15 -1.43 22.60
CA LYS A 446 -5.32 -0.51 23.74
C LYS A 446 -4.43 -0.93 24.91
N SER A 447 -4.50 -2.21 25.30
CA SER A 447 -3.63 -2.73 26.37
C SER A 447 -2.16 -2.63 26.01
N ILE A 448 -1.75 -3.02 24.80
CA ILE A 448 -0.34 -2.92 24.33
C ILE A 448 0.17 -1.47 24.42
N MET A 449 -0.67 -0.49 24.06
CA MET A 449 -0.37 0.93 24.19
C MET A 449 -0.21 1.36 25.65
N ASP A 450 -1.05 0.85 26.56
CA ASP A 450 -0.96 1.13 27.99
C ASP A 450 0.35 0.61 28.62
N TYR A 451 0.88 -0.51 28.09
CA TYR A 451 2.21 -1.04 28.44
C TYR A 451 3.37 -0.34 27.70
N ASN A 452 3.08 0.63 26.84
CA ASN A 452 4.07 1.35 26.03
C ASN A 452 4.94 0.44 25.12
N ILE A 453 4.40 -0.71 24.70
CA ILE A 453 5.10 -1.68 23.83
C ILE A 453 4.89 -1.26 22.38
N LYS A 454 5.96 -0.89 21.67
CA LYS A 454 5.88 -0.43 20.28
C LYS A 454 5.53 -1.56 19.33
N PHE A 455 4.50 -1.35 18.53
CA PHE A 455 3.97 -2.37 17.63
C PHE A 455 3.49 -1.79 16.30
N LEU A 456 3.45 -2.66 15.29
CA LEU A 456 2.69 -2.46 14.06
C LEU A 456 1.59 -3.51 13.99
N TYR A 457 0.40 -3.09 13.63
CA TYR A 457 -0.70 -4.02 13.34
C TYR A 457 -0.61 -4.49 11.89
N ASN A 458 -0.90 -5.76 11.65
CA ASN A 458 -1.11 -6.29 10.30
C ASN A 458 -2.20 -7.38 10.35
N TYR A 459 -3.46 -6.94 10.35
CA TYR A 459 -4.63 -7.82 10.42
C TYR A 459 -4.66 -8.67 11.71
N ASP A 460 -4.57 -9.98 11.58
CA ASP A 460 -4.60 -10.96 12.66
C ASP A 460 -3.24 -11.14 13.35
N CYS A 461 -2.30 -10.20 13.16
CA CYS A 461 -1.03 -10.22 13.86
C CYS A 461 -0.56 -8.85 14.36
N PHE A 462 0.35 -8.91 15.34
CA PHE A 462 1.18 -7.80 15.81
C PHE A 462 2.63 -8.04 15.41
N ILE A 463 3.28 -7.00 14.91
CA ILE A 463 4.72 -6.98 14.68
C ILE A 463 5.34 -6.10 15.76
N ILE A 464 6.21 -6.67 16.58
CA ILE A 464 6.86 -5.99 17.70
C ILE A 464 8.37 -6.18 17.63
N GLN A 465 9.12 -5.51 18.50
CA GLN A 465 10.56 -5.77 18.64
C GLN A 465 10.78 -7.22 19.10
N ASP A 466 11.82 -7.86 18.57
CA ASP A 466 12.26 -9.19 18.99
C ASP A 466 12.93 -9.09 20.36
N ASP A 467 12.09 -9.03 21.39
CA ASP A 467 12.41 -8.81 22.79
C ASP A 467 11.48 -9.68 23.64
N GLU A 468 12.05 -10.61 24.42
CA GLU A 468 11.31 -11.65 25.14
C GLU A 468 10.25 -11.08 26.08
N ASP A 469 10.57 -10.01 26.81
CA ASP A 469 9.66 -9.41 27.78
C ASP A 469 8.46 -8.76 27.08
N GLN A 470 8.70 -8.10 25.95
CA GLN A 470 7.63 -7.55 25.10
C GLN A 470 6.77 -8.66 24.49
N ILE A 471 7.40 -9.73 23.98
CA ILE A 471 6.68 -10.88 23.42
C ILE A 471 5.76 -11.51 24.47
N ASN A 472 6.29 -11.83 25.65
CA ASN A 472 5.52 -12.42 26.74
C ASN A 472 4.36 -11.51 27.19
N SER A 473 4.60 -10.21 27.28
CA SER A 473 3.57 -9.23 27.62
C SER A 473 2.44 -9.19 26.58
N VAL A 474 2.77 -9.21 25.29
CA VAL A 474 1.77 -9.23 24.21
C VAL A 474 0.99 -10.55 24.20
N LEU A 475 1.65 -11.69 24.40
CA LEU A 475 0.99 -12.99 24.52
C LEU A 475 -0.01 -13.00 25.69
N GLU A 476 0.39 -12.49 26.85
CA GLU A 476 -0.47 -12.40 28.03
C GLU A 476 -1.68 -11.48 27.76
N ILE A 477 -1.45 -10.31 27.14
CA ILE A 477 -2.54 -9.41 26.72
C ILE A 477 -3.52 -10.15 25.81
N MET A 478 -3.04 -10.83 24.77
CA MET A 478 -3.91 -11.56 23.84
C MET A 478 -4.70 -12.67 24.54
N ARG A 479 -4.07 -13.43 25.45
CA ARG A 479 -4.73 -14.47 26.27
C ARG A 479 -5.80 -13.88 27.19
N ASN A 480 -5.50 -12.81 27.90
CA ASN A 480 -6.44 -12.17 28.83
C ASN A 480 -7.64 -11.58 28.08
N GLN A 481 -7.39 -10.89 26.96
CA GLN A 481 -8.45 -10.34 26.13
C GLN A 481 -9.31 -11.43 25.48
N SER A 482 -8.71 -12.56 25.06
CA SER A 482 -9.46 -13.65 24.45
C SER A 482 -10.30 -14.39 25.47
N PHE A 483 -9.76 -14.62 26.67
CA PHE A 483 -10.48 -15.26 27.77
C PHE A 483 -11.66 -14.40 28.23
N TYR A 484 -11.47 -13.09 28.38
CA TYR A 484 -12.56 -12.18 28.70
C TYR A 484 -13.67 -12.19 27.62
N LYS A 485 -13.29 -12.27 26.34
CA LYS A 485 -14.23 -12.19 25.22
C LYS A 485 -14.96 -13.50 24.93
N TRP A 486 -14.26 -14.63 25.00
CA TRP A 486 -14.74 -15.93 24.54
C TRP A 486 -14.66 -17.05 25.58
N GLY A 487 -14.13 -16.79 26.78
CA GLY A 487 -13.90 -17.81 27.80
C GLY A 487 -12.81 -18.83 27.45
N LYS A 488 -12.00 -18.56 26.42
CA LYS A 488 -10.92 -19.44 25.94
C LYS A 488 -9.68 -18.63 25.57
N TYR A 489 -8.51 -19.26 25.72
CA TYR A 489 -7.26 -18.69 25.25
C TYR A 489 -7.12 -18.84 23.75
N ILE A 490 -6.77 -17.75 23.08
CA ILE A 490 -6.51 -17.75 21.65
C ILE A 490 -5.14 -18.40 21.36
N ASN A 491 -5.11 -19.28 20.38
CA ASN A 491 -3.91 -19.91 19.86
C ASN A 491 -3.19 -18.95 18.91
N VAL A 492 -1.92 -18.69 19.20
CA VAL A 492 -1.06 -17.73 18.51
C VAL A 492 0.27 -18.39 18.16
N ASP A 493 0.85 -17.98 17.05
CA ASP A 493 2.20 -18.31 16.62
C ASP A 493 3.14 -17.14 16.86
N ILE A 494 4.40 -17.46 17.11
CA ILE A 494 5.47 -16.46 17.16
C ILE A 494 6.40 -16.77 16.00
N ASP A 495 6.31 -15.95 14.97
CA ASP A 495 7.13 -16.05 13.77
C ASP A 495 8.35 -15.13 13.93
N ARG A 496 9.41 -15.69 14.53
CA ARG A 496 10.72 -15.01 14.67
C ARG A 496 11.49 -15.00 13.35
N TYR A 497 11.19 -15.97 12.49
CA TYR A 497 11.80 -16.29 11.21
C TYR A 497 10.76 -17.14 10.50
N PHE A 498 10.40 -16.83 9.25
CA PHE A 498 9.37 -17.57 8.52
C PHE A 498 9.89 -18.99 8.24
N LEU A 499 9.82 -19.87 9.23
CA LEU A 499 10.32 -21.23 9.17
C LEU A 499 9.55 -21.96 8.06
N THR A 500 10.29 -22.30 7.01
CA THR A 500 9.86 -23.28 6.01
C THR A 500 9.52 -24.58 6.72
N HIS A 501 8.49 -25.26 6.20
CA HIS A 501 7.86 -26.50 6.68
C HIS A 501 8.75 -27.74 6.90
N GLU A 502 10.08 -27.62 6.99
CA GLU A 502 10.99 -28.77 7.07
C GLU A 502 11.45 -29.14 8.50
N ASP A 503 11.23 -28.29 9.51
CA ASP A 503 11.58 -28.63 10.91
C ASP A 503 10.42 -29.23 11.73
N TYR A 504 9.29 -29.60 11.10
CA TYR A 504 8.23 -30.38 11.78
C TYR A 504 8.50 -31.90 11.84
N ILE A 505 9.76 -32.30 11.71
CA ILE A 505 10.19 -33.68 11.99
C ILE A 505 11.21 -33.61 13.11
N ASN A 506 10.66 -33.59 14.33
CA ASN A 506 11.26 -33.76 15.66
C ASN A 506 10.98 -32.53 16.52
N ASP A 507 9.92 -32.61 17.32
CA ASP A 507 9.98 -32.23 18.73
C ASP A 507 8.70 -32.72 19.44
N ASP A 508 8.87 -33.82 20.15
CA ASP A 508 8.00 -34.32 21.22
C ASP A 508 8.06 -33.43 22.48
N GLU A 509 8.58 -32.20 22.39
CA GLU A 509 8.63 -31.24 23.49
C GLU A 509 7.69 -30.07 23.20
N ALA A 510 6.39 -30.38 23.19
CA ALA A 510 5.40 -29.40 23.56
C ALA A 510 5.76 -28.88 24.96
N LEU A 511 6.26 -27.64 25.02
CA LEU A 511 6.43 -26.85 26.23
C LEU A 511 5.04 -26.65 26.86
N VAL A 512 4.60 -27.67 27.59
CA VAL A 512 3.62 -27.57 28.67
C VAL A 512 4.28 -26.72 29.74
N MET A 513 4.16 -25.40 29.61
CA MET A 513 4.31 -24.52 30.76
C MET A 513 3.12 -24.80 31.68
N ASN A 514 3.32 -25.74 32.61
CA ASN A 514 2.46 -25.91 33.77
C ASN A 514 2.50 -24.62 34.59
N PHE A 515 1.42 -23.83 34.55
CA PHE A 515 0.89 -23.04 35.66
C PHE A 515 -0.60 -22.78 35.47
#